data_AF-A0A2M7VC98-F1
#
_entry.id   AF-A0A2M7VC98-F1
#
_cell.length_a   1.000
_cell.length_b   1.000
_cell.length_c   1.000
_cell.angle_alpha   90.00
_cell.angle_beta   90.00
_cell.angle_gamma   90.00
#
_symmetry.space_group_name_H-M   'P 1'
#
loop_
_entity.id
_entity.type
_entity.pdbx_description
1 polymer ?
#
loop_
_entity_poly.entity_id
_entity_poly.type
_entity_poly.pdbx_seq_one_letter_code
_entity_poly.pdbx_strand_id
1 'polypeptide(L)' 'PLSVPKPTIKQIIITNPSVQKINQVPVKTIAVYSGGDKDCSDFATHAQAQIFFISQGGPGSDPHRLDADKDGLACESLP' A
#
# COMPACT_ATOMS: atom_id res chain seq x y z
N PRO A 1 17.21 -9.31 18.79
CA PRO A 1 15.86 -8.91 18.33
C PRO A 1 15.76 -7.38 18.26
N LEU A 2 15.83 -6.82 17.06
CA LEU A 2 15.75 -5.38 16.85
C LEU A 2 14.31 -4.92 17.10
N SER A 3 14.04 -4.49 18.34
CA SER A 3 12.81 -3.79 18.69
C SER A 3 12.82 -2.42 18.04
N VAL A 4 12.31 -2.32 16.81
CA VAL A 4 12.00 -1.01 16.21
C VAL A 4 10.65 -0.51 16.74
N PRO A 5 10.58 0.75 17.22
CA PRO A 5 9.37 1.30 17.81
C PRO A 5 8.29 1.50 16.74
N LYS A 6 7.13 0.88 16.94
CA LYS A 6 5.89 1.09 16.19
C LYS A 6 5.56 2.59 16.14
N PRO A 7 5.63 3.27 14.99
CA PRO A 7 5.25 4.68 14.91
C PRO A 7 3.73 4.77 15.02
N THR A 8 3.25 5.36 16.13
CA THR A 8 1.83 5.61 16.35
C THR A 8 1.45 6.90 15.64
N ILE A 9 1.08 6.82 14.36
CA ILE A 9 0.63 7.99 13.61
C ILE A 9 -0.83 8.27 13.95
N LYS A 10 -1.08 9.44 14.55
CA LYS A 10 -2.42 10.00 14.74
C LYS A 10 -3.06 10.24 13.38
N GLN A 11 -4.18 9.56 13.15
CA GLN A 11 -5.02 9.66 11.96
C GLN A 11 -5.52 11.09 11.78
N ILE A 12 -4.84 11.88 10.94
CA ILE A 12 -5.36 13.16 10.47
C ILE A 12 -6.26 12.86 9.29
N ILE A 13 -7.55 12.83 9.60
CA ILE A 13 -8.66 12.68 8.67
C ILE A 13 -8.65 13.88 7.73
N ILE A 14 -8.37 13.65 6.44
CA ILE A 14 -8.77 14.57 5.37
C ILE A 14 -9.90 13.88 4.61
N THR A 15 -11.06 14.51 4.65
CA THR A 15 -12.38 14.02 4.21
C THR A 15 -12.67 14.22 2.71
N ASN A 16 -13.11 13.14 2.05
CA ASN A 16 -14.26 13.01 1.10
C ASN A 16 -14.24 13.64 -0.31
N PRO A 17 -15.11 13.21 -1.29
CA PRO A 17 -16.36 12.43 -1.13
C PRO A 17 -16.64 11.26 -2.11
N SER A 18 -17.56 10.37 -1.70
CA SER A 18 -18.32 9.38 -2.49
C SER A 18 -18.79 9.86 -3.87
N VAL A 19 -19.08 8.91 -4.80
CA VAL A 19 -20.09 8.91 -5.93
C VAL A 19 -19.47 8.28 -7.22
N GLN A 20 -19.94 7.21 -7.90
CA GLN A 20 -21.18 6.41 -7.85
C GLN A 20 -20.99 5.00 -8.44
N LYS A 21 -21.80 4.08 -7.95
CA LYS A 21 -22.27 2.85 -8.60
C LYS A 21 -23.03 3.18 -9.89
N ILE A 22 -22.58 2.72 -11.07
CA ILE A 22 -23.45 2.56 -12.25
C ILE A 22 -23.20 1.21 -12.93
N ASN A 23 -24.26 0.39 -13.01
CA ASN A 23 -24.33 -0.74 -13.94
C ASN A 23 -24.63 -0.18 -15.33
N GLN A 24 -23.78 -0.35 -16.37
CA GLN A 24 -24.18 -0.42 -17.80
C GLN A 24 -22.99 -0.41 -18.81
N VAL A 25 -22.83 -1.53 -19.54
CA VAL A 25 -22.36 -1.75 -20.93
C VAL A 25 -20.95 -1.29 -21.41
N PRO A 26 -20.35 -1.94 -22.44
CA PRO A 26 -18.91 -1.98 -22.64
C PRO A 26 -18.43 -0.73 -23.37
N VAL A 27 -18.02 0.26 -22.61
CA VAL A 27 -17.38 1.47 -23.14
C VAL A 27 -15.89 1.41 -22.83
N LYS A 28 -15.12 1.25 -23.89
CA LYS A 28 -13.66 1.39 -23.94
C LYS A 28 -13.27 2.85 -23.66
N THR A 29 -13.27 3.31 -22.39
CA THR A 29 -12.85 4.65 -21.84
C THR A 29 -13.37 4.67 -20.39
N ILE A 30 -12.61 4.72 -19.27
CA ILE A 30 -11.68 5.73 -18.72
C ILE A 30 -10.73 4.97 -17.78
N ALA A 31 -9.40 5.09 -17.93
CA ALA A 31 -8.46 4.51 -16.97
C ALA A 31 -8.45 5.36 -15.68
N VAL A 32 -9.32 5.02 -14.72
CA VAL A 32 -9.20 5.48 -13.34
C VAL A 32 -7.96 4.79 -12.77
N TYR A 33 -6.82 5.48 -12.75
CA TYR A 33 -5.60 4.97 -12.12
C TYR A 33 -5.79 5.08 -10.60
N SER A 34 -6.55 4.14 -10.04
CA SER A 34 -6.57 3.84 -8.61
C SER A 34 -5.22 3.21 -8.30
N GLY A 35 -4.23 4.02 -7.92
CA GLY A 35 -2.80 3.68 -7.83
C GLY A 35 -2.57 2.20 -7.58
N GLY A 36 -2.29 1.46 -8.66
CA GLY A 36 -2.47 0.01 -8.76
C GLY A 36 -1.58 -0.80 -7.83
N ASP A 37 -1.48 -2.10 -8.10
CA ASP A 37 -0.59 -2.95 -7.34
C ASP A 37 0.85 -2.43 -7.37
N LYS A 38 1.57 -2.62 -6.27
CA LYS A 38 2.94 -2.15 -6.08
C LYS A 38 3.81 -3.35 -5.79
N ASP A 39 4.88 -3.48 -6.55
CA ASP A 39 5.89 -4.50 -6.38
C ASP A 39 7.15 -3.87 -5.74
N CYS A 40 8.05 -4.70 -5.23
CA CYS A 40 9.32 -4.21 -4.69
C CYS A 40 10.13 -3.39 -5.69
N SER A 41 10.02 -3.67 -7.00
CA SER A 41 10.68 -2.88 -8.05
C SER A 41 10.14 -1.45 -8.22
N ASP A 42 9.00 -1.11 -7.62
CA ASP A 42 8.47 0.26 -7.60
C ASP A 42 9.20 1.18 -6.61
N PHE A 43 10.04 0.63 -5.73
CA PHE A 43 10.72 1.37 -4.67
C PHE A 43 12.23 1.35 -4.85
N ALA A 44 12.86 2.49 -4.58
CA ALA A 44 14.33 2.59 -4.68
C ALA A 44 15.04 2.01 -3.45
N THR A 45 14.36 1.99 -2.31
CA THR A 45 14.93 1.55 -1.02
C THR A 45 13.91 0.76 -0.20
N HIS A 46 14.42 -0.11 0.67
CA HIS A 46 13.64 -0.85 1.66
C HIS A 46 12.81 0.11 2.53
N ALA A 47 13.39 1.25 2.92
CA ALA A 47 12.68 2.25 3.73
C ALA A 47 11.43 2.81 3.04
N GLN A 48 11.48 3.06 1.73
CA GLN A 48 10.31 3.52 0.97
C GLN A 48 9.23 2.44 0.88
N ALA A 49 9.62 1.20 0.57
CA ALA A 49 8.71 0.06 0.52
C ALA A 49 8.03 -0.17 1.87
N GLN A 50 8.79 -0.13 2.97
CA GLN A 50 8.26 -0.31 4.33
C GLN A 50 7.24 0.76 4.71
N ILE A 51 7.51 2.03 4.39
CA ILE A 51 6.56 3.13 4.66
C ILE A 51 5.25 2.89 3.92
N PHE A 52 5.34 2.51 2.64
CA PHE A 52 4.15 2.22 1.84
C PHE A 52 3.38 1.01 2.39
N PHE A 53 4.06 -0.11 2.66
CA PHE A 53 3.48 -1.31 3.25
C PHE A 53 2.68 -1.03 4.52
N ILE A 54 3.26 -0.28 5.47
CA ILE A 54 2.58 0.12 6.70
C ILE A 54 1.36 1.01 6.38
N SER A 55 1.50 1.94 5.43
CA SER A 55 0.39 2.83 5.04
C SER A 55 -0.81 2.08 4.44
N GLN A 56 -0.59 0.90 3.87
CA GLN A 56 -1.61 0.04 3.26
C GLN A 56 -2.16 -1.03 4.22
N GLY A 57 -1.73 -1.03 5.48
CA GLY A 57 -2.25 -1.91 6.53
C GLY A 57 -1.29 -3.03 6.97
N GLY A 58 -0.06 -3.05 6.45
CA GLY A 58 0.96 -4.01 6.88
C GLY A 58 1.30 -3.89 8.36
N PRO A 59 1.61 -5.01 9.07
CA PRO A 59 1.58 -6.40 8.59
C PRO A 59 0.21 -7.08 8.70
N GLY A 60 -0.81 -6.40 9.23
CA GLY A 60 -2.15 -6.98 9.40
C GLY A 60 -2.85 -7.28 8.07
N SER A 61 -2.51 -6.52 7.02
CA SER A 61 -3.00 -6.72 5.66
C SER A 61 -1.91 -6.33 4.67
N ASP A 62 -1.55 -7.25 3.79
CA ASP A 62 -0.56 -7.03 2.74
C ASP A 62 -1.21 -7.19 1.35
N PRO A 63 -2.03 -6.21 0.92
CA PRO A 63 -2.74 -6.28 -0.36
C PRO A 63 -1.78 -6.19 -1.56
N HIS A 64 -0.59 -5.65 -1.34
CA HIS A 64 0.46 -5.47 -2.35
C HIS A 64 1.53 -6.56 -2.32
N ARG A 65 1.42 -7.52 -1.40
CA ARG A 65 2.31 -8.68 -1.29
C ARG A 65 3.79 -8.29 -1.18
N LEU A 66 4.07 -7.17 -0.50
CA LEU A 66 5.42 -6.63 -0.33
C LEU A 66 6.21 -7.37 0.74
N ASP A 67 5.54 -8.08 1.65
CA ASP A 67 6.11 -8.89 2.73
C ASP A 67 5.81 -10.37 2.45
N ALA A 68 6.67 -11.01 1.66
CA ALA A 68 6.43 -12.33 1.10
C ALA A 68 6.52 -13.46 2.15
N ASP A 69 7.41 -13.32 3.13
CA ASP A 69 7.65 -14.25 4.22
C ASP A 69 6.87 -13.91 5.50
N LYS A 70 6.21 -12.74 5.54
CA LYS A 70 5.25 -12.31 6.56
C LYS A 70 5.87 -12.06 7.92
N ASP A 71 7.09 -11.55 7.92
CA ASP A 71 7.80 -11.21 9.15
C ASP A 71 7.56 -9.75 9.60
N GLY A 72 6.87 -8.98 8.76
CA GLY A 72 6.53 -7.58 8.96
C GLY A 72 7.47 -6.60 8.25
N LEU A 73 8.42 -7.09 7.45
CA LEU A 73 9.38 -6.30 6.70
C LEU A 73 9.14 -6.45 5.19
N ALA A 74 8.82 -5.34 4.56
CA ALA A 74 8.50 -5.29 3.15
C ALA A 74 9.78 -5.15 2.31
N CYS A 75 9.91 -6.00 1.29
CA CYS A 75 10.94 -5.88 0.26
C CYS A 75 12.38 -5.82 0.81
N GLU A 76 12.73 -6.72 1.72
CA GLU A 76 14.04 -6.77 2.41
C GLU A 76 15.27 -6.85 1.49
N SER A 77 15.08 -7.22 0.23
CA SER A 77 16.14 -7.28 -0.78
C SER A 77 16.52 -5.91 -1.37
N LEU A 78 15.76 -4.86 -1.08
CA LEU A 78 16.06 -3.50 -1.53
C LEU A 78 17.16 -2.85 -0.66
N PRO A 79 17.93 -1.89 -1.22
CA PRO A 79 18.92 -1.12 -0.47
C PRO A 79 18.35 -0.33 0.73
#